data_AF-A0A2Z5QYA6-F1
#
_entry.id   AF-A0A2Z5QYA6-F1
#
_cell.length_a   1.000
_cell.length_b   1.000
_cell.length_c   1.000
_cell.angle_alpha   90.00
_cell.angle_beta   90.00
_cell.angle_gamma   90.00
#
_symmetry.space_group_name_H-M   'P 1'
#
loop_
_entity.id
_entity.type
_entity.pdbx_description
1 polymer ?
#
loop_
_entity_poly.entity_id
_entity_poly.type
_entity_poly.pdbx_seq_one_letter_code
_entity_poly.pdbx_strand_id
1 'polypeptide(L)' 'MRAQRSGNNDKLSWSGAEQGARYQVIRNGRVIATVTGTNYSVAHQDGARYSVRAVDASDNYSAGSPEARV' A
#
# COMPACT_ATOMS: atom_id res chain seq x y z
N MET A 1 -2.88 7.52 0.18
CA MET A 1 -2.08 6.78 1.20
C MET A 1 -1.02 7.70 1.82
N ARG A 2 -0.26 7.25 2.83
CA ARG A 2 0.88 7.96 3.43
C ARG A 2 2.10 7.04 3.50
N ALA A 3 3.27 7.58 3.24
CA ALA A 3 4.55 6.90 3.39
C ALA A 3 5.46 7.76 4.28
N GLN A 4 6.20 7.13 5.20
CA GLN A 4 7.14 7.82 6.08
C GLN A 4 8.39 6.97 6.27
N ARG A 5 9.58 7.56 6.06
CA ARG A 5 10.84 6.88 6.36
C ARG A 5 11.02 6.72 7.86
N SER A 6 11.47 5.54 8.28
CA SER A 6 11.74 5.13 9.66
C SER A 6 13.00 4.27 9.68
N GLY A 7 14.17 4.91 9.80
CA GLY A 7 15.46 4.22 9.69
C GLY A 7 15.66 3.63 8.30
N ASN A 8 15.92 2.32 8.22
CA ASN A 8 16.12 1.58 6.97
C ASN A 8 14.80 1.10 6.32
N ASN A 9 13.64 1.56 6.81
CA ASN A 9 12.34 1.12 6.35
C ASN A 9 11.42 2.30 6.01
N ASP A 10 10.51 2.10 5.07
CA ASP A 10 9.38 2.98 4.82
C ASP A 10 8.13 2.39 5.49
N LYS A 11 7.49 3.17 6.37
CA LYS A 11 6.20 2.86 6.97
C LYS A 11 5.09 3.42 6.09
N LEU A 12 4.26 2.52 5.57
CA LEU A 12 3.12 2.84 4.73
C LEU A 12 1.84 2.69 5.56
N SER A 13 0.97 3.69 5.48
CA SER A 13 -0.35 3.67 6.12
C SER A 13 -1.40 4.25 5.17
N TRP A 14 -2.59 3.67 5.13
CA TRP A 14 -3.68 4.14 4.28
C TRP A 14 -5.04 4.02 4.96
N SER A 15 -6.05 4.69 4.41
CA SER A 15 -7.42 4.50 4.86
C SER A 15 -7.96 3.22 4.23
N GLY A 16 -8.54 2.34 5.06
CA GLY A 16 -9.23 1.15 4.55
C GLY A 16 -10.47 1.52 3.73
N ALA A 17 -10.85 0.64 2.82
CA ALA A 17 -12.04 0.81 1.99
C ALA A 17 -13.29 0.18 2.65
N GLU A 18 -13.22 -1.11 2.96
CA GLU A 18 -14.32 -1.87 3.57
C GLU A 18 -13.77 -2.93 4.56
N GLN A 19 -14.63 -3.42 5.46
CA GLN A 19 -14.25 -4.48 6.39
C GLN A 19 -14.05 -5.80 5.63
N GLY A 20 -12.90 -6.43 5.83
CA GLY A 20 -12.56 -7.70 5.16
C GLY A 20 -11.86 -7.57 3.81
N ALA A 21 -11.67 -6.34 3.30
CA ALA A 21 -10.90 -6.11 2.08
C ALA A 21 -9.42 -6.49 2.24
N ARG A 22 -8.82 -6.97 1.15
CA ARG A 22 -7.37 -7.18 1.05
C ARG A 22 -6.75 -6.00 0.32
N TYR A 23 -5.51 -5.67 0.64
CA TYR A 23 -4.80 -4.54 0.08
C TYR A 23 -3.52 -5.02 -0.59
N GLN A 24 -3.38 -4.70 -1.88
CA GLN A 24 -2.12 -4.90 -2.57
C GLN A 24 -1.27 -3.65 -2.48
N VAL A 25 -0.10 -3.81 -1.87
CA VAL A 25 0.93 -2.78 -1.81
C VAL A 25 1.74 -2.85 -3.08
N ILE A 26 1.76 -1.75 -3.81
CA ILE A 26 2.41 -1.60 -5.10
C ILE A 26 3.60 -0.66 -4.92
N ARG A 27 4.78 -1.11 -5.37
CA ARG A 27 5.98 -0.28 -5.45
C ARG A 27 6.42 -0.19 -6.91
N ASN A 28 6.56 1.04 -7.42
CA ASN A 28 6.99 1.28 -8.81
C ASN A 28 6.16 0.48 -9.84
N GLY A 29 4.85 0.37 -9.62
CA GLY A 29 3.93 -0.38 -10.48
C GLY A 29 3.88 -1.91 -10.26
N ARG A 30 4.72 -2.48 -9.38
CA ARG A 30 4.72 -3.92 -9.07
C ARG A 30 4.12 -4.21 -7.70
N VAL A 31 3.24 -5.20 -7.61
CA VAL A 31 2.76 -5.71 -6.32
C VAL A 31 3.93 -6.34 -5.56
N ILE A 32 4.16 -5.88 -4.33
CA ILE A 32 5.21 -6.39 -3.44
C ILE A 32 4.65 -7.14 -2.23
N ALA A 33 3.39 -6.88 -1.88
CA ALA A 33 2.71 -7.55 -0.77
C ALA A 33 1.19 -7.50 -0.95
N THR A 34 0.51 -8.47 -0.34
CA THR A 34 -0.94 -8.45 -0.11
C THR A 34 -1.17 -8.54 1.39
N VAL A 35 -1.84 -7.56 1.98
CA VAL A 35 -2.10 -7.49 3.42
C VAL A 35 -3.59 -7.28 3.68
N THR A 36 -4.10 -7.71 4.83
CA THR A 36 -5.48 -7.43 5.26
C THR A 36 -5.59 -6.19 6.14
N GLY A 37 -4.46 -5.71 6.67
CA GLY A 37 -4.37 -4.47 7.44
C GLY A 37 -4.22 -3.23 6.56
N THR A 38 -4.29 -2.07 7.20
CA THR A 38 -4.15 -0.75 6.56
C THR A 38 -2.75 -0.14 6.74
N ASN A 39 -1.78 -0.97 7.10
CA ASN A 39 -0.39 -0.58 7.31
C ASN A 39 0.57 -1.65 6.81
N TYR A 40 1.75 -1.24 6.37
CA TYR A 40 2.83 -2.13 5.92
C TYR A 40 4.19 -1.46 6.08
N SER A 41 5.20 -2.23 6.47
CA SER A 41 6.58 -1.76 6.58
C SER A 41 7.45 -2.48 5.56
N VAL A 42 8.20 -1.72 4.77
CA VAL A 42 9.06 -2.25 3.70
C VAL A 42 10.46 -1.68 3.83
N ALA A 43 11.48 -2.41 3.39
CA ALA A 43 12.84 -1.87 3.31
C ALA A 43 12.85 -0.61 2.45
N HIS A 44 13.50 0.45 2.92
CA HIS A 44 13.58 1.72 2.21
C HIS A 44 14.27 1.52 0.86
N GLN A 45 13.76 2.14 -0.20
CA GLN A 45 14.56 2.35 -1.41
C GLN A 45 14.30 3.72 -2.01
N ASP A 46 15.39 4.31 -2.50
CA ASP A 46 15.38 5.65 -3.04
C ASP A 46 14.53 5.73 -4.33
N GLY A 47 13.85 6.85 -4.51
CA GLY A 47 12.93 7.05 -5.63
C GLY A 47 11.70 6.13 -5.66
N ALA A 48 11.44 5.35 -4.61
CA ALA A 48 10.27 4.47 -4.55
C ALA A 48 8.96 5.26 -4.60
N ARG A 49 8.04 4.81 -5.46
CA ARG A 49 6.65 5.27 -5.49
C ARG A 49 5.76 4.16 -4.96
N TYR A 50 4.89 4.51 -4.03
CA TYR A 50 4.01 3.57 -3.38
C TYR A 50 2.56 3.91 -3.70
N SER A 51 1.79 2.86 -3.97
CA SER A 51 0.36 2.92 -4.23
C SER A 51 -0.30 1.70 -3.59
N VAL A 52 -1.56 1.84 -3.19
CA VAL A 52 -2.35 0.74 -2.63
C VAL A 52 -3.67 0.64 -3.36
N ARG A 53 -4.03 -0.60 -3.72
CA ARG A 53 -5.36 -0.95 -4.22
C ARG A 53 -6.05 -1.94 -3.30
N ALA A 54 -7.34 -1.70 -3.06
CA ALA A 54 -8.20 -2.67 -2.39
C ALA A 54 -8.60 -3.76 -3.40
N VAL A 55 -8.66 -5.00 -2.91
CA VAL A 55 -9.12 -6.18 -3.61
C VAL A 55 -10.20 -6.78 -2.74
N ASP A 56 -11.43 -6.75 -3.24
CA ASP A 56 -12.57 -7.32 -2.53
C ASP A 56 -12.63 -8.84 -2.66
N ALA A 57 -13.41 -9.51 -1.79
CA ALA A 57 -13.49 -10.97 -1.77
C ALA A 57 -14.05 -11.58 -3.07
N SER A 58 -14.69 -10.75 -3.92
CA SER A 58 -15.18 -11.09 -5.26
C SER A 58 -14.24 -10.63 -6.39
N ASP A 59 -12.98 -10.31 -6.10
CA ASP A 59 -11.99 -9.78 -7.08
C ASP A 59 -12.40 -8.43 -7.73
N ASN A 60 -13.28 -7.67 -7.07
CA ASN A 60 -13.60 -6.30 -7.47
C ASN A 60 -12.50 -5.35 -6.98
N TYR A 61 -11.94 -4.56 -7.91
CA TYR A 61 -10.87 -3.60 -7.62
C TYR A 61 -11.46 -2.18 -7.50
N SER A 62 -11.42 -1.59 -6.31
CA SER A 62 -11.81 -0.19 -6.10
C SER A 62 -10.78 0.77 -6.73
N ALA A 63 -11.22 1.97 -7.11
CA ALA A 63 -10.33 3.03 -7.59
C ALA A 63 -9.17 3.23 -6.60
N GLY A 64 -7.93 3.03 -7.07
CA GLY A 64 -6.73 3.03 -6.22
C GLY A 64 -6.57 4.33 -5.43
N SER A 65 -6.00 4.24 -4.23
CA SER A 65 -5.73 5.42 -3.40
C SER A 65 -4.69 6.34 -4.07
N PRO A 66 -4.72 7.67 -3.84
CA PRO A 66 -3.73 8.58 -4.40
C PRO A 66 -2.32 8.19 -3.95
N GLU A 67 -1.39 8.17 -4.90
CA GLU A 67 0.01 7.76 -4.73
C GLU A 67 0.69 8.60 -3.63
N ALA A 68 1.54 7.97 -2.81
CA ALA A 68 2.41 8.72 -1.90
C ALA A 68 3.88 8.39 -2.11
N ARG A 69 4.68 9.42 -1.85
CA ARG A 69 6.14 9.44 -1.91
C ARG A 69 6.67 9.68 -0.50
N VAL A 70 7.80 9.04 -0.21
CA VAL A 70 8.62 9.27 0.99
C VAL A 70 9.52 10.47 0.76
#